data_AF-A0A1V6HAQ3-F1
#
_entry.id   AF-A0A1V6HAQ3-F1
#
_cell.length_a   1.000
_cell.length_b   1.000
_cell.length_c   1.000
_cell.angle_alpha   90.00
_cell.angle_beta   90.00
_cell.angle_gamma   90.00
#
_symmetry.space_group_name_H-M   'P 1'
#
loop_
_entity.id
_entity.type
_entity.pdbx_description
1 polymer ?
#
loop_
_entity_poly.entity_id
_entity_poly.type
_entity_poly.pdbx_seq_one_letter_code
_entity_poly.pdbx_strand_id
1 'polypeptide(L)'
;MRELRGFVCGANESDAHLVDLVWGRDLPLPPVADLLLVAGGDPCPRCGEPLQLSRGIEVGHIFKLGTKYSEAMRCHFTDEHGAELPMIMGCYGLGIGRTVAAAIEQNHDDDGIIWPLPLAPFEVLLMTINATDEATRKAADELHAALVARGIEVLYDDRDERPGVKFKDADLLGIPVRVVIGGKSLAAGQVEVSRRRDRVKEAVPVTAGLEAVLARLAAEGRRLPG
;
A
#
# COMPACT_ATOMS: atom_id res chain seq x y z
N MET A 1 -36.68 17.54 -2.86
CA MET A 1 -37.52 16.96 -3.95
C MET A 1 -39.01 16.96 -3.63
N ARG A 2 -39.48 16.51 -2.45
CA ARG A 2 -40.92 16.49 -2.13
C ARG A 2 -41.59 17.87 -2.14
N GLU A 3 -40.81 18.91 -1.86
CA GLU A 3 -41.28 20.30 -1.83
C GLU A 3 -40.83 21.11 -3.06
N LEU A 4 -40.29 20.44 -4.09
CA LEU A 4 -39.84 21.11 -5.30
C LEU A 4 -41.05 21.72 -6.00
N ARG A 5 -41.02 23.03 -6.22
CA ARG A 5 -42.05 23.80 -6.92
C ARG A 5 -41.41 24.57 -8.07
N GLY A 6 -42.16 24.74 -9.15
CA GLY A 6 -41.70 25.49 -10.31
C GLY A 6 -40.57 24.79 -11.06
N PHE A 7 -40.57 23.45 -11.06
CA PHE A 7 -39.50 22.70 -11.71
C PHE A 7 -39.75 22.55 -13.21
N VAL A 8 -38.67 22.30 -13.94
CA VAL A 8 -38.69 22.11 -15.38
C VAL A 8 -38.38 20.64 -15.67
N CYS A 9 -39.12 20.05 -16.61
CA CYS A 9 -38.78 18.74 -17.16
C CYS A 9 -39.03 18.69 -18.67
N GLY A 10 -38.52 17.66 -19.33
CA GLY A 10 -38.86 17.40 -20.72
C GLY A 10 -40.37 17.15 -20.88
N ALA A 11 -40.95 17.59 -21.99
CA ALA A 11 -42.39 17.43 -22.27
C ALA A 11 -42.76 16.06 -22.84
N ASN A 12 -41.79 15.14 -22.98
CA ASN A 12 -41.91 13.89 -23.76
C ASN A 12 -42.25 14.12 -25.26
N GLU A 13 -41.90 15.29 -25.78
CA GLU A 13 -41.94 15.66 -27.19
C GLU A 13 -40.60 16.31 -27.57
N SER A 14 -40.15 16.09 -28.80
CA SER A 14 -38.91 16.68 -29.30
C SER A 14 -38.93 18.20 -29.17
N ASP A 15 -37.80 18.76 -28.72
CA ASP A 15 -37.59 20.22 -28.61
C ASP A 15 -38.60 20.96 -27.70
N ALA A 16 -39.27 20.25 -26.79
CA ALA A 16 -40.27 20.82 -25.88
C ALA A 16 -39.99 20.52 -24.40
N HIS A 17 -40.28 21.51 -23.55
CA HIS A 17 -40.16 21.41 -22.09
C HIS A 17 -41.43 21.93 -21.42
N LEU A 18 -41.74 21.34 -20.27
CA LEU A 18 -42.77 21.85 -19.36
C LEU A 18 -42.08 22.67 -18.26
N VAL A 19 -42.60 23.87 -18.01
CA VAL A 19 -42.09 24.80 -17.00
C VAL A 19 -43.13 25.02 -15.91
N ASP A 20 -42.67 25.56 -14.77
CA ASP A 20 -43.50 25.88 -13.61
C ASP A 20 -44.29 24.68 -13.04
N LEU A 21 -43.77 23.46 -13.20
CA LEU A 21 -44.43 22.24 -12.72
C LEU A 21 -44.41 22.11 -11.19
N VAL A 22 -45.48 21.50 -10.67
CA VAL A 22 -45.67 21.26 -9.24
C VAL A 22 -46.23 19.84 -9.01
N TRP A 23 -45.53 19.06 -8.18
CA TRP A 23 -46.00 17.74 -7.75
C TRP A 23 -47.38 17.84 -7.08
N GLY A 24 -48.28 16.92 -7.42
CA GLY A 24 -49.67 16.88 -6.94
C GLY A 24 -50.64 17.81 -7.67
N ARG A 25 -50.16 18.86 -8.35
CA ARG A 25 -50.99 19.72 -9.22
C ARG A 25 -51.00 19.20 -10.66
N ASP A 26 -49.82 19.07 -11.27
CA ASP A 26 -49.71 18.70 -12.69
C ASP A 26 -49.37 17.22 -12.89
N LEU A 27 -48.66 16.61 -11.93
CA LEU A 27 -48.28 15.20 -11.97
C LEU A 27 -48.20 14.60 -10.55
N PRO A 28 -48.58 13.33 -10.36
CA PRO A 28 -48.48 12.68 -9.06
C PRO A 28 -47.02 12.55 -8.63
N LEU A 29 -46.77 12.64 -7.32
CA LEU A 29 -45.43 12.40 -6.77
C LEU A 29 -45.11 10.90 -6.89
N PRO A 30 -44.01 10.50 -7.56
CA PRO A 30 -43.61 9.10 -7.65
C PRO A 30 -43.03 8.59 -6.31
N PRO A 31 -42.83 7.27 -6.16
CA PRO A 31 -42.07 6.71 -5.04
C PRO A 31 -40.70 7.41 -4.93
N VAL A 32 -40.37 7.85 -3.73
CA VAL A 32 -39.11 8.54 -3.45
C VAL A 32 -38.10 7.52 -2.92
N ALA A 33 -36.93 7.50 -3.53
CA ALA A 33 -35.78 6.69 -3.11
C ALA A 33 -34.52 7.55 -3.11
N ASP A 34 -33.49 7.06 -2.41
CA ASP A 34 -32.15 7.64 -2.47
C ASP A 34 -31.45 7.19 -3.76
N LEU A 35 -31.32 8.12 -4.71
CA LEU A 35 -30.84 7.85 -6.07
C LEU A 35 -29.69 8.78 -6.46
N LEU A 36 -29.29 9.70 -5.59
CA LEU A 36 -28.25 10.69 -5.88
C LEU A 36 -26.91 10.18 -5.37
N LEU A 37 -25.85 10.50 -6.12
CA LEU A 37 -24.50 10.37 -5.60
C LEU A 37 -24.23 11.54 -4.66
N VAL A 38 -23.67 11.22 -3.50
CA VAL A 38 -23.24 12.24 -2.54
C VAL A 38 -22.10 13.09 -3.11
N ALA A 39 -22.10 14.36 -2.75
CA ALA A 39 -21.01 15.29 -2.98
C ALA A 39 -20.25 15.61 -1.68
N GLY A 40 -19.03 16.12 -1.81
CA GLY A 40 -18.30 16.65 -0.67
C GLY A 40 -19.07 17.79 -0.03
N GLY A 41 -19.25 17.74 1.29
CA GLY A 41 -20.04 18.72 2.04
C GLY A 41 -21.48 18.30 2.32
N ASP A 42 -22.01 17.27 1.65
CA ASP A 42 -23.35 16.74 1.96
C ASP A 42 -23.42 16.24 3.42
N PRO A 43 -24.57 16.35 4.09
CA PRO A 43 -24.70 15.94 5.48
C PRO A 43 -24.60 14.42 5.63
N CYS A 44 -23.78 13.97 6.57
CA CYS A 44 -23.66 12.56 6.90
C CYS A 44 -25.02 12.01 7.40
N PRO A 45 -25.52 10.88 6.85
CA PRO A 45 -26.83 10.31 7.23
C PRO A 45 -26.86 9.75 8.66
N ARG A 46 -25.73 9.72 9.37
CA ARG A 46 -25.62 9.24 10.77
C ARG A 46 -25.47 10.36 11.78
N CYS A 47 -24.63 11.35 11.50
CA CYS A 47 -24.28 12.41 12.47
C CYS A 47 -24.53 13.84 11.96
N GLY A 48 -24.91 14.04 10.70
CA GLY A 48 -25.17 15.36 10.12
C GLY A 48 -23.93 16.17 9.73
N GLU A 49 -22.73 15.77 10.17
CA GLU A 49 -21.48 16.44 9.81
C GLU A 49 -21.19 16.36 8.30
N PRO A 50 -20.49 17.36 7.70
CA PRO A 50 -20.19 17.37 6.27
C PRO A 50 -19.32 16.19 5.83
N LEU A 51 -19.73 15.51 4.77
CA LEU A 51 -18.98 14.39 4.18
C LEU A 51 -17.68 14.88 3.52
N GLN A 52 -16.59 14.18 3.79
CA GLN A 52 -15.31 14.36 3.11
C GLN A 52 -15.10 13.25 2.08
N LEU A 53 -14.67 13.62 0.87
CA LEU A 53 -14.35 12.66 -0.19
C LEU A 53 -12.84 12.44 -0.25
N SER A 54 -12.43 11.20 -0.37
CA SER A 54 -11.04 10.78 -0.55
C SER A 54 -10.95 9.73 -1.64
N ARG A 55 -9.77 9.62 -2.28
CA ARG A 55 -9.50 8.56 -3.25
C ARG A 55 -8.91 7.37 -2.52
N GLY A 56 -9.38 6.18 -2.86
CA GLY A 56 -8.88 4.93 -2.30
C GLY A 56 -8.77 3.86 -3.38
N ILE A 57 -7.81 2.96 -3.19
CA ILE A 57 -7.68 1.74 -3.99
C ILE A 57 -8.26 0.61 -3.14
N GLU A 58 -9.32 -0.04 -3.62
CA GLU A 58 -9.89 -1.20 -2.95
C GLU A 58 -8.93 -2.39 -3.05
N VAL A 59 -8.21 -2.69 -1.98
CA VAL A 59 -7.29 -3.86 -1.90
C VAL A 59 -7.98 -5.12 -1.41
N GLY A 60 -9.16 -5.01 -0.80
CA GLY A 60 -9.95 -6.14 -0.35
C GLY A 60 -11.40 -5.79 -0.05
N HIS A 61 -12.23 -6.81 0.03
CA HIS A 61 -13.67 -6.69 0.24
C HIS A 61 -14.17 -7.87 1.08
N ILE A 62 -15.10 -7.59 1.99
CA ILE A 62 -15.81 -8.60 2.78
C ILE A 62 -17.30 -8.56 2.49
N PHE A 63 -17.93 -9.71 2.31
CA PHE A 63 -19.37 -9.79 2.05
C PHE A 63 -20.05 -10.73 3.02
N LYS A 64 -21.23 -10.30 3.51
CA LYS A 64 -22.22 -11.20 4.10
C LYS A 64 -23.09 -11.71 2.97
N LEU A 65 -22.85 -12.95 2.54
CA LEU A 65 -23.56 -13.55 1.42
C LEU A 65 -24.92 -14.12 1.83
N GLY A 66 -25.12 -14.38 3.12
CA GLY A 66 -26.33 -15.00 3.64
C GLY A 66 -26.47 -16.40 3.05
N THR A 67 -27.66 -16.73 2.55
CA THR A 67 -27.99 -18.05 2.03
C THR A 67 -27.99 -18.13 0.50
N LYS A 68 -27.62 -17.06 -0.19
CA LYS A 68 -27.70 -16.94 -1.66
C LYS A 68 -27.12 -18.14 -2.41
N TYR A 69 -25.97 -18.64 -1.98
CA TYR A 69 -25.29 -19.77 -2.62
C TYR A 69 -25.68 -21.11 -2.01
N SER A 70 -25.84 -21.18 -0.68
CA SER A 70 -26.18 -22.43 0.00
C SER A 70 -27.55 -22.95 -0.40
N GLU A 71 -28.55 -22.09 -0.59
CA GLU A 71 -29.85 -22.47 -1.13
C GLU A 71 -29.73 -23.00 -2.57
N ALA A 72 -29.09 -22.24 -3.45
CA ALA A 72 -28.96 -22.60 -4.87
C ALA A 72 -28.17 -23.90 -5.09
N MET A 73 -27.14 -24.16 -4.28
CA MET A 73 -26.25 -25.31 -4.39
C MET A 73 -26.62 -26.47 -3.47
N ARG A 74 -27.71 -26.34 -2.70
CA ARG A 74 -28.17 -27.31 -1.71
C ARG A 74 -27.14 -27.64 -0.62
N CYS A 75 -26.40 -26.63 -0.16
CA CYS A 75 -25.45 -26.77 0.94
C CYS A 75 -26.16 -26.51 2.28
N HIS A 76 -26.61 -27.59 2.92
CA HIS A 76 -27.38 -27.54 4.16
C HIS A 76 -26.66 -28.22 5.34
N PHE A 77 -27.08 -27.88 6.55
CA PHE A 77 -26.71 -28.57 7.78
C PHE A 77 -27.98 -28.90 8.59
N THR A 78 -27.90 -29.90 9.46
CA THR A 78 -28.95 -30.20 10.42
C THR A 78 -28.67 -29.44 11.72
N ASP A 79 -29.63 -28.66 12.19
CA ASP A 79 -29.50 -27.92 13.45
C ASP A 79 -29.77 -28.80 14.69
N GLU A 80 -29.71 -28.19 15.87
CA GLU A 80 -29.94 -28.87 17.16
C GLU A 80 -31.38 -29.38 17.35
N HIS A 81 -32.32 -28.92 16.53
CA HIS A 81 -33.73 -29.34 16.54
C HIS A 81 -34.04 -30.39 15.46
N GLY A 82 -33.04 -30.80 14.67
CA GLY A 82 -33.21 -31.76 13.58
C GLY A 82 -33.73 -31.14 12.28
N ALA A 83 -33.80 -29.81 12.18
CA ALA A 83 -34.22 -29.11 10.97
C ALA A 83 -33.05 -28.97 10.00
N GLU A 84 -33.32 -29.18 8.71
CA GLU A 84 -32.34 -28.95 7.64
C GLU A 84 -32.36 -27.47 7.22
N LEU A 85 -31.25 -26.75 7.45
CA LEU A 85 -31.12 -25.32 7.20
C LEU A 85 -29.96 -25.03 6.23
N PRO A 86 -30.09 -24.05 5.33
CA PRO A 86 -28.98 -23.63 4.47
C PRO A 86 -27.87 -22.98 5.30
N MET A 87 -26.62 -23.22 4.93
CA MET A 87 -25.48 -22.58 5.60
C MET A 87 -25.49 -21.06 5.38
N ILE A 88 -25.29 -20.27 6.44
CA ILE A 88 -25.06 -18.83 6.33
C ILE A 88 -23.61 -18.60 5.91
N MET A 89 -23.40 -17.88 4.81
CA MET A 89 -22.08 -17.71 4.21
C MET A 89 -21.58 -16.27 4.32
N GLY A 90 -20.26 -16.16 4.52
CA GLY A 90 -19.49 -14.94 4.28
C GLY A 90 -18.37 -15.23 3.28
N CYS A 91 -17.88 -14.21 2.61
CA CYS A 91 -16.65 -14.32 1.82
C CYS A 91 -15.72 -13.12 2.05
N TYR A 92 -14.44 -13.37 1.87
CA TYR A 92 -13.36 -12.44 2.18
C TYR A 92 -12.36 -12.49 1.03
N GLY A 93 -12.17 -11.36 0.34
CA GLY A 93 -11.26 -11.25 -0.79
C GLY A 93 -10.18 -10.22 -0.52
N LEU A 94 -8.93 -10.57 -0.84
CA LEU A 94 -7.79 -9.65 -0.83
C LEU A 94 -7.06 -9.76 -2.17
N GLY A 95 -6.92 -8.64 -2.88
CA GLY A 95 -6.22 -8.58 -4.15
C GLY A 95 -4.71 -8.52 -3.94
N ILE A 96 -4.05 -9.67 -3.75
CA ILE A 96 -2.62 -9.74 -3.41
C ILE A 96 -1.74 -8.88 -4.33
N GLY A 97 -1.85 -9.06 -5.66
CA GLY A 97 -1.08 -8.25 -6.62
C GLY A 97 -1.46 -6.76 -6.60
N ARG A 98 -2.74 -6.45 -6.35
CA ARG A 98 -3.21 -5.07 -6.22
C ARG A 98 -2.67 -4.42 -4.94
N THR A 99 -2.54 -5.16 -3.85
CA THR A 99 -1.96 -4.67 -2.59
C THR A 99 -0.51 -4.24 -2.81
N VAL A 100 0.28 -5.01 -3.57
CA VAL A 100 1.66 -4.62 -3.93
C VAL A 100 1.67 -3.32 -4.73
N ALA A 101 0.85 -3.22 -5.78
CA ALA A 101 0.77 -2.00 -6.59
C ALA A 101 0.28 -0.79 -5.78
N ALA A 102 -0.71 -0.97 -4.89
CA ALA A 102 -1.21 0.08 -4.02
C ALA A 102 -0.17 0.54 -2.99
N ALA A 103 0.68 -0.37 -2.50
CA ALA A 103 1.78 -0.02 -1.61
C ALA A 103 2.82 0.86 -2.33
N ILE A 104 3.16 0.54 -3.58
CA ILE A 104 4.06 1.37 -4.41
C ILE A 104 3.41 2.74 -4.69
N GLU A 105 2.13 2.76 -5.10
CA GLU A 105 1.41 4.01 -5.39
C GLU A 105 1.43 4.98 -4.19
N GLN A 106 1.33 4.45 -2.96
CA GLN A 106 1.38 5.28 -1.75
C GLN A 106 2.81 5.56 -1.26
N ASN A 107 3.82 4.81 -1.71
CA ASN A 107 5.18 4.88 -1.20
C ASN A 107 6.20 4.86 -2.35
N HIS A 108 6.33 5.97 -3.03
CA HIS A 108 7.35 6.20 -4.05
C HIS A 108 7.78 7.67 -4.07
N ASP A 109 8.87 7.94 -4.77
CA ASP A 109 9.28 9.29 -5.16
C ASP A 109 9.77 9.28 -6.63
N ASP A 110 10.30 10.41 -7.10
CA ASP A 110 10.77 10.57 -8.48
C ASP A 110 11.91 9.61 -8.87
N ASP A 111 12.60 8.98 -7.91
CA ASP A 111 13.69 8.04 -8.20
C ASP A 111 13.29 6.57 -8.11
N GLY A 112 12.15 6.25 -7.49
CA GLY A 112 11.67 4.87 -7.43
C GLY A 112 10.83 4.52 -6.21
N ILE A 113 10.79 3.23 -5.92
CA ILE A 113 9.93 2.64 -4.89
C ILE A 113 10.50 2.97 -3.50
N ILE A 114 9.62 3.13 -2.51
CA ILE A 114 9.97 3.17 -1.09
C ILE A 114 9.20 2.06 -0.39
N TRP A 115 9.78 0.87 -0.30
CA TRP A 115 9.05 -0.26 0.27
C TRP A 115 8.77 -0.08 1.77
N PRO A 116 7.54 -0.33 2.23
CA PRO A 116 7.32 -0.75 3.62
C PRO A 116 8.10 -2.04 3.88
N LEU A 117 8.81 -2.13 5.00
CA LEU A 117 9.70 -3.24 5.30
C LEU A 117 9.09 -4.64 5.07
N PRO A 118 7.83 -4.94 5.47
CA PRO A 118 7.24 -6.28 5.26
C PRO A 118 6.99 -6.67 3.80
N LEU A 119 7.06 -5.72 2.86
CA LEU A 119 6.85 -5.93 1.43
C LEU A 119 8.14 -5.79 0.61
N ALA A 120 9.24 -5.37 1.24
CA ALA A 120 10.50 -5.19 0.55
C ALA A 120 11.05 -6.55 0.08
N PRO A 121 11.64 -6.63 -1.13
CA PRO A 121 12.21 -7.88 -1.63
C PRO A 121 13.48 -8.30 -0.88
N PHE A 122 14.16 -7.32 -0.30
CA PHE A 122 15.28 -7.46 0.63
C PHE A 122 15.19 -6.31 1.61
N GLU A 123 15.79 -6.48 2.79
CA GLU A 123 15.74 -5.49 3.85
C GLU A 123 16.92 -4.53 3.79
N VAL A 124 18.08 -5.05 3.35
CA VAL A 124 19.32 -4.30 3.19
C VAL A 124 19.87 -4.46 1.77
N LEU A 125 20.25 -3.35 1.15
CA LEU A 125 21.10 -3.34 -0.04
C LEU A 125 22.52 -2.98 0.41
N LEU A 126 23.43 -3.94 0.31
CA LEU A 126 24.86 -3.74 0.53
C LEU A 126 25.54 -3.57 -0.82
N MET A 127 26.34 -2.51 -1.00
CA MET A 127 27.07 -2.29 -2.25
C MET A 127 28.51 -1.89 -2.03
N THR A 128 29.36 -2.37 -2.94
CA THR A 128 30.75 -1.93 -3.08
C THR A 128 30.86 -0.93 -4.22
N ILE A 129 31.57 0.18 -3.99
CA ILE A 129 31.81 1.21 -5.02
C ILE A 129 32.79 0.73 -6.08
N ASN A 130 33.80 -0.04 -5.68
CA ASN A 130 34.74 -0.68 -6.59
C ASN A 130 34.79 -2.18 -6.26
N ALA A 131 34.20 -3.00 -7.13
CA ALA A 131 34.15 -4.45 -6.95
C ALA A 131 35.54 -5.12 -7.09
N THR A 132 36.52 -4.45 -7.72
CA THR A 132 37.87 -5.02 -7.88
C THR A 132 38.79 -4.74 -6.68
N ASP A 133 38.38 -3.87 -5.75
CA ASP A 133 39.17 -3.56 -4.56
C ASP A 133 38.97 -4.64 -3.48
N GLU A 134 40.02 -5.42 -3.23
CA GLU A 134 40.01 -6.54 -2.30
C GLU A 134 39.67 -6.11 -0.86
N ALA A 135 40.12 -4.92 -0.43
CA ALA A 135 39.81 -4.40 0.90
C ALA A 135 38.31 -4.12 1.06
N THR A 136 37.73 -3.44 0.06
CA THR A 136 36.28 -3.15 0.01
C THR A 136 35.45 -4.42 -0.08
N ARG A 137 35.86 -5.41 -0.89
CA ARG A 137 35.19 -6.71 -0.99
C ARG A 137 35.22 -7.47 0.34
N LYS A 138 36.39 -7.60 0.96
CA LYS A 138 36.53 -8.29 2.25
C LYS A 138 35.64 -7.66 3.33
N ALA A 139 35.63 -6.33 3.44
CA ALA A 139 34.78 -5.63 4.41
C ALA A 139 33.27 -5.83 4.13
N ALA A 140 32.89 -5.87 2.85
CA ALA A 140 31.52 -6.17 2.44
C ALA A 140 31.12 -7.61 2.76
N ASP A 141 31.97 -8.59 2.44
CA ASP A 141 31.72 -10.01 2.72
C ASP A 141 31.57 -10.27 4.23
N GLU A 142 32.42 -9.65 5.07
CA GLU A 142 32.34 -9.74 6.53
C GLU A 142 31.03 -9.15 7.07
N LEU A 143 30.63 -7.96 6.59
CA LEU A 143 29.37 -7.34 7.01
C LEU A 143 28.16 -8.11 6.51
N HIS A 144 28.20 -8.59 5.26
CA HIS A 144 27.16 -9.43 4.67
C HIS A 144 26.95 -10.70 5.52
N ALA A 145 28.03 -11.42 5.83
CA ALA A 145 27.96 -12.61 6.68
C ALA A 145 27.39 -12.30 8.07
N ALA A 146 27.78 -11.18 8.67
CA ALA A 146 27.25 -10.75 9.97
C ALA A 146 25.76 -10.41 9.93
N LEU A 147 25.29 -9.76 8.86
CA LEU A 147 23.86 -9.44 8.66
C LEU A 147 23.04 -10.72 8.44
N VAL A 148 23.49 -11.61 7.55
CA VAL A 148 22.84 -12.89 7.27
C VAL A 148 22.78 -13.77 8.52
N ALA A 149 23.83 -13.77 9.35
CA ALA A 149 23.82 -14.48 10.63
C ALA A 149 22.76 -13.97 11.62
N ARG A 150 22.25 -12.74 11.43
CA ARG A 150 21.12 -12.17 12.18
C ARG A 150 19.76 -12.41 11.49
N GLY A 151 19.72 -13.20 10.42
CA GLY A 151 18.50 -13.50 9.65
C GLY A 151 18.03 -12.34 8.76
N ILE A 152 18.93 -11.41 8.42
CA ILE A 152 18.61 -10.25 7.59
C ILE A 152 18.70 -10.64 6.11
N GLU A 153 17.67 -10.28 5.34
CA GLU A 153 17.69 -10.45 3.89
C GLU A 153 18.50 -9.33 3.24
N VAL A 154 19.65 -9.69 2.66
CA VAL A 154 20.59 -8.74 2.06
C VAL A 154 20.67 -8.96 0.56
N LEU A 155 20.43 -7.90 -0.21
CA LEU A 155 20.85 -7.83 -1.61
C LEU A 155 22.28 -7.29 -1.65
N TYR A 156 23.22 -8.12 -2.10
CA TYR A 156 24.62 -7.72 -2.26
C TYR A 156 24.89 -7.32 -3.71
N ASP A 157 25.15 -6.04 -3.97
CA ASP A 157 25.55 -5.51 -5.28
C ASP A 157 27.07 -5.46 -5.41
N ASP A 158 27.62 -6.61 -5.81
CA ASP A 158 29.04 -6.86 -6.08
C ASP A 158 29.42 -6.68 -7.57
N ARG A 159 28.49 -6.19 -8.40
CA ARG A 159 28.69 -6.05 -9.85
C ARG A 159 29.88 -5.14 -10.18
N ASP A 160 30.61 -5.44 -11.25
CA ASP A 160 31.61 -4.53 -11.81
C ASP A 160 30.93 -3.50 -12.73
N GLU A 161 30.28 -2.52 -12.10
CA GLU A 161 29.54 -1.46 -12.80
C GLU A 161 29.80 -0.11 -12.14
N ARG A 162 29.62 0.97 -12.92
CA ARG A 162 29.88 2.33 -12.45
C ARG A 162 29.02 2.67 -11.24
N PRO A 163 29.56 3.39 -10.23
CA PRO A 163 28.83 3.74 -9.02
C PRO A 163 27.48 4.44 -9.29
N GLY A 164 27.44 5.35 -10.27
CA GLY A 164 26.21 6.06 -10.64
C GLY A 164 25.08 5.14 -11.10
N VAL A 165 25.39 4.06 -11.81
CA VAL A 165 24.39 3.07 -12.24
C VAL A 165 23.91 2.28 -11.02
N LYS A 166 24.82 1.80 -10.17
CA LYS A 166 24.46 1.10 -8.93
C LYS A 166 23.55 1.94 -8.03
N PHE A 167 23.86 3.22 -7.84
CA PHE A 167 23.04 4.11 -7.03
C PHE A 167 21.65 4.31 -7.62
N LYS A 168 21.53 4.46 -8.95
CA LYS A 168 20.23 4.63 -9.59
C LYS A 168 19.39 3.35 -9.53
N ASP A 169 20.02 2.18 -9.73
CA ASP A 169 19.37 0.88 -9.53
C ASP A 169 18.90 0.71 -8.09
N ALA A 170 19.73 1.07 -7.10
CA ALA A 170 19.37 0.98 -5.70
C ALA A 170 18.18 1.87 -5.33
N ASP A 171 18.14 3.10 -5.85
CA ASP A 171 17.03 4.01 -5.62
C ASP A 171 15.74 3.52 -6.30
N LEU A 172 15.85 2.91 -7.48
CA LEU A 172 14.73 2.33 -8.23
C LEU A 172 14.14 1.09 -7.53
N LEU A 173 15.01 0.17 -7.06
CA LEU A 173 14.63 -1.06 -6.36
C LEU A 173 13.95 -0.77 -5.02
N GLY A 174 14.31 0.33 -4.37
CA GLY A 174 13.60 0.85 -3.21
C GLY A 174 13.84 0.11 -1.89
N ILE A 175 14.95 -0.63 -1.79
CA ILE A 175 15.28 -1.45 -0.62
C ILE A 175 15.47 -0.55 0.63
N PRO A 176 14.83 -0.85 1.78
CA PRO A 176 14.70 0.09 2.89
C PRO A 176 16.00 0.64 3.46
N VAL A 177 17.02 -0.20 3.66
CA VAL A 177 18.32 0.21 4.21
C VAL A 177 19.41 0.00 3.17
N ARG A 178 20.25 1.01 2.96
CA ARG A 178 21.39 0.94 2.05
C ARG A 178 22.70 1.10 2.82
N VAL A 179 23.63 0.20 2.56
CA VAL A 179 25.02 0.24 3.03
C VAL A 179 25.95 0.39 1.85
N VAL A 180 26.84 1.37 1.93
CA VAL A 180 27.83 1.65 0.89
C VAL A 180 29.23 1.53 1.47
N ILE A 181 30.06 0.70 0.84
CA ILE A 181 31.47 0.54 1.17
C ILE A 181 32.29 1.01 -0.02
N GLY A 182 33.04 2.09 0.17
CA GLY A 182 33.97 2.61 -0.83
C GLY A 182 35.37 2.74 -0.26
N GLY A 183 36.40 2.57 -1.11
CA GLY A 183 37.79 2.58 -0.65
C GLY A 183 38.19 3.83 0.15
N LYS A 184 37.65 5.01 -0.19
CA LYS A 184 37.91 6.25 0.58
C LYS A 184 37.32 6.22 1.98
N SER A 185 36.06 5.80 2.14
CA SER A 185 35.44 5.72 3.46
C SER A 185 36.07 4.60 4.29
N LEU A 186 36.39 3.48 3.64
CA LEU A 186 37.01 2.34 4.29
C LEU A 186 38.44 2.66 4.79
N ALA A 187 39.22 3.43 4.02
CA ALA A 187 40.53 3.93 4.47
C ALA A 187 40.43 4.86 5.69
N ALA A 188 39.29 5.52 5.89
CA ALA A 188 38.97 6.29 7.09
C ALA A 188 38.34 5.43 8.21
N GLY A 189 38.25 4.11 8.02
CA GLY A 189 37.64 3.18 8.97
C GLY A 189 36.11 3.25 9.03
N GLN A 190 35.46 3.71 7.95
CA GLN A 190 34.03 4.00 7.92
C GLN A 190 33.27 3.32 6.76
N VAL A 191 31.98 3.07 6.99
CA VAL A 191 30.98 2.70 5.97
C VAL A 191 29.83 3.69 6.02
N GLU A 192 29.14 3.89 4.90
CA GLU A 192 27.97 4.79 4.84
C GLU A 192 26.69 3.96 4.96
N VAL A 193 25.80 4.34 5.89
CA VAL A 193 24.50 3.69 6.08
C VAL A 193 23.38 4.71 6.00
N SER A 194 22.35 4.41 5.21
CA SER A 194 21.21 5.30 4.95
C SER A 194 19.89 4.53 4.85
N ARG A 195 18.76 5.22 5.03
CA ARG A 195 17.43 4.69 4.69
C ARG A 195 17.00 5.19 3.32
N ARG A 196 16.26 4.38 2.55
CA ARG A 196 15.71 4.78 1.26
C ARG A 196 14.70 5.92 1.37
N ARG A 197 13.93 5.95 2.47
CA ARG A 197 12.87 6.94 2.70
C ARG A 197 13.38 8.37 2.89
N ASP A 198 14.43 8.55 3.69
CA ASP A 198 14.94 9.89 4.06
C ASP A 198 16.25 10.26 3.36
N ARG A 199 16.99 9.26 2.85
CA ARG A 199 18.29 9.40 2.19
C ARG A 199 19.35 10.08 3.05
N VAL A 200 19.18 10.09 4.37
CA VAL A 200 20.16 10.66 5.28
C VAL A 200 21.34 9.69 5.38
N LYS A 201 22.49 10.14 4.87
CA LYS A 201 23.73 9.38 4.85
C LYS A 201 24.48 9.61 6.16
N GLU A 202 24.79 8.53 6.85
CA GLU A 202 25.63 8.56 8.04
C GLU A 202 26.88 7.72 7.80
N ALA A 203 28.05 8.35 7.98
CA ALA A 203 29.32 7.63 8.02
C ALA A 203 29.52 7.04 9.42
N VAL A 204 29.52 5.71 9.51
CA VAL A 204 29.68 4.98 10.77
C VAL A 204 30.98 4.20 10.76
N PRO A 205 31.65 4.02 11.91
CA PRO A 205 32.81 3.13 11.99
C PRO A 205 32.46 1.73 11.47
N VAL A 206 33.38 1.08 10.75
CA VAL A 206 33.18 -0.29 10.22
C VAL A 206 32.75 -1.25 11.33
N THR A 207 33.34 -1.13 12.52
CA THR A 207 33.01 -1.93 13.71
C THR A 207 31.59 -1.74 14.23
N ALA A 208 30.96 -0.61 13.94
CA ALA A 208 29.59 -0.27 14.30
C ALA A 208 28.59 -0.48 13.14
N GLY A 209 29.06 -0.91 11.95
CA GLY A 209 28.24 -1.02 10.75
C GLY A 209 27.02 -1.93 10.93
N LEU A 210 27.20 -3.09 11.56
CA LEU A 210 26.11 -4.02 11.87
C LEU A 210 25.04 -3.36 12.73
N GLU A 211 25.44 -2.79 13.87
CA GLU A 211 24.50 -2.17 14.81
C GLU A 211 23.80 -0.94 14.20
N ALA A 212 24.50 -0.17 13.37
CA ALA A 212 23.91 0.95 12.64
C ALA A 212 22.81 0.50 11.66
N VAL A 213 23.01 -0.63 10.98
CA VAL A 213 22.01 -1.25 10.09
C VAL A 213 20.82 -1.76 10.89
N LEU A 214 21.07 -2.49 11.98
CA LEU A 214 20.02 -3.00 12.87
C LEU A 214 19.15 -1.87 13.44
N ALA A 215 19.76 -0.76 13.86
CA ALA A 215 19.04 0.41 14.36
C ALA A 215 18.09 1.01 13.31
N ARG A 216 18.51 1.04 12.03
CA ARG A 216 17.67 1.54 10.93
C ARG A 216 16.55 0.59 10.58
N LEU A 217 16.82 -0.72 10.57
CA LEU A 217 15.79 -1.74 10.37
C LEU A 217 14.75 -1.68 11.50
N ALA A 218 15.18 -1.50 12.75
CA ALA A 218 14.27 -1.32 13.87
C ALA A 218 13.40 -0.05 13.70
N ALA A 219 13.97 1.04 13.20
CA ALA A 219 13.23 2.27 12.88
C ALA A 219 12.22 2.07 11.72
N GLU A 220 12.46 1.13 10.81
CA GLU A 220 11.50 0.69 9.77
C GLU A 220 10.48 -0.35 10.28
N GLY A 221 10.48 -0.65 11.58
CA GLY A 221 9.52 -1.54 12.23
C GLY A 221 9.92 -3.02 12.27
N ARG A 222 11.18 -3.35 11.95
CA ARG A 222 11.69 -4.71 12.12
C ARG A 222 11.66 -5.10 13.59
N ARG A 223 11.01 -6.21 13.91
CA ARG A 223 11.19 -6.88 15.20
C ARG A 223 12.42 -7.76 15.08
N LEU A 224 13.47 -7.44 15.84
CA LEU A 224 14.62 -8.33 15.95
C LEU A 224 14.14 -9.64 16.61
N PRO A 225 14.52 -10.81 16.08
CA PRO A 225 14.25 -12.06 16.78
C PRO A 225 14.88 -11.98 18.18
N GLY A 226 14.10 -12.33 19.20
CA GLY A 226 14.56 -12.39 20.59
C GLY A 226 15.55 -13.50 20.85
#